data_AF-A0A7X6XBT0-F1
#
_entry.id   AF-A0A7X6XBT0-F1
#
_cell.length_a   1.000
_cell.length_b   1.000
_cell.length_c   1.000
_cell.angle_alpha   90.00
_cell.angle_beta   90.00
_cell.angle_gamma   90.00
#
_symmetry.space_group_name_H-M   'P 1'
#
loop_
_entity.id
_entity.type
_entity.pdbx_description
1 polymer ?
#
loop_
_entity_poly.entity_id
_entity_poly.type
_entity_poly.pdbx_seq_one_letter_code
_entity_poly.pdbx_strand_id
1 'polypeptide(L)'
;MKQLFVTIGLIALIVLFLLFNVIDLVVGPSRAQEHALRNTVTLFEKENDEEVSEILNRFSLQQVYAIVRIDDNIVVLLADGQVVNRTPYQALPDTMSHYGYYEEQVVFVKVDENSETYYDMNTNEELFRIEMGD
;
A
#
# COMPACT_ATOMS: atom_id res chain seq x y z
N MET A 1 23.29 -15.39 45.59
CA MET A 1 23.06 -14.05 45.00
C MET A 1 23.67 -13.90 43.60
N LYS A 2 24.99 -14.07 43.39
CA LYS A 2 25.62 -13.91 42.07
C LYS A 2 24.99 -14.74 40.94
N GLN A 3 24.66 -16.00 41.21
CA GLN A 3 24.07 -16.91 40.23
C GLN A 3 22.66 -16.48 39.78
N LEU A 4 21.85 -15.93 40.70
CA LEU A 4 20.51 -15.41 40.41
C LEU A 4 20.56 -14.19 39.46
N PHE A 5 21.52 -13.28 39.68
CA PHE A 5 21.71 -12.11 38.80
C PHE A 5 22.17 -12.52 37.39
N VAL A 6 23.04 -13.52 37.28
CA VAL A 6 23.47 -14.06 35.98
C VAL A 6 22.28 -14.70 35.25
N THR A 7 21.46 -15.49 35.93
CA THR A 7 20.29 -16.12 35.32
C THR A 7 19.24 -15.10 34.86
N ILE A 8 18.94 -14.08 35.68
CA ILE A 8 18.01 -13.01 35.30
C ILE A 8 18.54 -12.21 34.10
N GLY A 9 19.84 -11.88 34.10
CA GLY A 9 20.48 -11.19 32.98
C GLY A 9 20.43 -11.99 31.68
N LEU A 10 20.64 -13.31 31.74
CA LEU A 10 20.56 -14.18 30.58
C LEU A 10 19.12 -14.26 30.03
N ILE A 11 18.13 -14.38 30.92
CA ILE A 11 16.71 -14.40 30.55
C ILE A 11 16.32 -13.07 29.88
N ALA A 12 16.73 -11.93 30.46
CA ALA A 12 16.47 -10.63 29.87
C ALA A 12 17.08 -10.48 28.47
N LEU A 13 18.29 -11.00 28.26
CA LEU A 13 18.97 -10.98 26.96
C LEU A 13 18.25 -11.86 25.92
N ILE A 14 17.76 -13.03 26.31
CA ILE A 14 16.95 -13.92 25.45
C ILE A 14 15.63 -13.24 25.09
N VAL A 15 14.94 -12.62 26.05
CA VAL A 15 13.70 -11.87 25.80
C VAL A 15 13.94 -10.71 24.84
N LEU A 16 15.03 -9.96 25.01
CA LEU A 16 15.40 -8.87 24.11
C LEU A 16 15.64 -9.38 22.67
N PHE A 17 16.36 -10.49 22.53
CA PHE A 17 16.63 -11.11 21.23
C PHE A 17 15.33 -11.58 20.56
N LEU A 18 14.43 -12.20 21.31
CA LEU A 18 13.11 -12.60 20.79
C LEU A 18 12.29 -11.40 20.33
N LEU A 19 12.32 -10.28 21.06
CA LEU A 19 11.62 -9.05 20.67
C LEU A 19 12.16 -8.46 19.36
N PHE A 20 13.47 -8.42 19.16
CA PHE A 20 14.05 -7.97 17.90
C PHE A 20 13.65 -8.85 16.71
N ASN A 21 13.68 -10.18 16.89
CA ASN A 21 13.26 -11.10 15.83
C ASN A 21 11.77 -10.98 15.48
N VAL A 22 10.90 -10.70 16.46
CA VAL A 22 9.46 -10.47 16.21
C VAL A 22 9.24 -9.17 15.43
N ILE A 23 9.96 -8.10 15.79
CA ILE A 23 9.88 -6.82 15.06
C ILE A 23 10.36 -7.00 13.61
N ASP A 24 11.47 -7.68 13.39
CA ASP A 24 11.99 -7.92 12.04
C ASP A 24 11.07 -8.84 11.21
N LEU A 25 10.42 -9.83 11.84
CA LEU A 25 9.47 -10.71 11.17
C LEU A 25 8.18 -9.98 10.73
N VAL A 26 7.70 -9.03 11.54
CA VAL A 26 6.47 -8.27 11.25
C VAL A 26 6.75 -7.10 10.29
N VAL A 27 7.90 -6.43 10.45
CA VAL A 27 8.23 -5.20 9.70
C VAL A 27 8.98 -5.51 8.40
N GLY A 28 9.73 -6.61 8.33
CA GLY A 28 10.50 -7.02 7.15
C GLY A 28 9.65 -7.15 5.88
N PRO A 29 8.52 -7.88 5.90
CA PRO A 29 7.66 -8.04 4.72
C PRO A 29 7.10 -6.71 4.19
N SER A 30 6.66 -5.81 5.07
CA SER A 30 6.12 -4.50 4.70
C SER A 30 7.21 -3.61 4.07
N ARG A 31 8.41 -3.56 4.67
CA ARG A 31 9.55 -2.83 4.10
C ARG A 31 10.02 -3.39 2.76
N ALA A 32 10.02 -4.72 2.61
CA ALA A 32 10.39 -5.36 1.35
C ALA A 32 9.38 -5.03 0.24
N GLN A 33 8.08 -4.98 0.56
CA GLN A 33 7.04 -4.57 -0.37
C GLN A 33 7.19 -3.09 -0.76
N GLU A 34 7.44 -2.21 0.19
CA GLU A 34 7.67 -0.79 -0.08
C GLU A 34 8.93 -0.58 -0.95
N HIS A 35 10.00 -1.30 -0.68
CA HIS A 35 11.22 -1.24 -1.49
C HIS A 35 10.99 -1.77 -2.91
N ALA A 36 10.26 -2.88 -3.06
CA ALA A 36 9.93 -3.41 -4.38
C ALA A 36 9.05 -2.43 -5.17
N LEU A 37 8.06 -1.82 -4.52
CA LEU A 37 7.21 -0.78 -5.09
C LEU A 37 8.04 0.40 -5.61
N ARG A 38 8.94 0.94 -4.77
CA ARG A 38 9.84 2.04 -5.15
C ARG A 38 10.72 1.66 -6.33
N ASN A 39 11.28 0.46 -6.35
CA ASN A 39 12.12 0.00 -7.46
C ASN A 39 11.36 -0.03 -8.79
N THR A 40 10.12 -0.55 -8.81
CA THR A 40 9.30 -0.58 -10.03
C THR A 40 8.95 0.82 -10.49
N VAL A 41 8.59 1.72 -9.58
CA VAL A 41 8.32 3.13 -9.91
C VAL A 41 9.55 3.80 -10.50
N THR A 42 10.73 3.64 -9.88
CA THR A 42 11.99 4.20 -10.41
C THR A 42 12.39 3.60 -11.76
N LEU A 43 12.12 2.31 -11.99
CA LEU A 43 12.35 1.69 -13.29
C LEU A 43 11.43 2.32 -14.34
N PHE A 44 10.15 2.46 -14.02
CA PHE A 44 9.16 3.09 -14.88
C PHE A 44 9.56 4.54 -15.25
N GLU A 45 9.94 5.36 -14.27
CA GLU A 45 10.40 6.75 -14.47
C GLU A 45 11.54 6.79 -15.48
N LYS A 46 12.53 5.91 -15.31
CA LYS A 46 13.71 5.84 -16.17
C LYS A 46 13.40 5.36 -17.58
N GLU A 47 12.51 4.39 -17.73
CA GLU A 47 12.18 3.80 -19.03
C GLU A 47 11.25 4.68 -19.87
N ASN A 48 10.41 5.50 -19.22
CA ASN A 48 9.39 6.32 -19.87
C ASN A 48 9.72 7.81 -19.90
N ASP A 49 10.82 8.25 -19.26
CA ASP A 49 11.20 9.66 -19.12
C ASP A 49 10.08 10.50 -18.47
N GLU A 50 9.43 9.91 -17.46
CA GLU A 50 8.35 10.53 -16.68
C GLU A 50 8.77 10.66 -15.21
N GLU A 51 8.37 11.75 -14.55
CA GLU A 51 8.64 11.98 -13.12
C GLU A 51 7.39 11.67 -12.29
N VAL A 52 7.51 10.75 -11.33
CA VAL A 52 6.40 10.41 -10.44
C VAL A 52 6.37 11.39 -9.27
N SER A 53 5.36 12.26 -9.31
CA SER A 53 5.13 13.26 -8.27
C SER A 53 4.69 12.65 -6.93
N GLU A 54 3.93 11.56 -6.96
CA GLU A 54 3.39 10.92 -5.76
C GLU A 54 3.07 9.44 -6.02
N ILE A 55 3.34 8.57 -5.03
CA ILE A 55 2.83 7.20 -5.02
C ILE A 55 1.50 7.21 -4.25
N LEU A 56 0.40 6.96 -4.95
CA LEU A 56 -0.93 6.95 -4.38
C LEU A 56 -1.17 5.56 -3.73
N ASN A 57 -1.56 5.57 -2.46
CA ASN A 57 -1.70 4.37 -1.65
C ASN A 57 -2.56 3.28 -2.35
N ARG A 58 -2.18 2.01 -2.18
CA ARG A 58 -2.79 0.85 -2.86
C ARG A 58 -3.64 0.04 -1.89
N PHE A 59 -4.94 -0.04 -2.13
CA PHE A 59 -5.79 -1.13 -1.64
C PHE A 59 -6.73 -1.55 -2.76
N SER A 60 -6.60 -2.79 -3.23
CA SER A 60 -7.42 -3.35 -4.28
C SER A 60 -7.47 -4.86 -4.05
N LEU A 61 -8.67 -5.41 -4.18
CA LEU A 61 -8.98 -6.83 -4.07
C LEU A 61 -8.09 -7.75 -4.90
N GLN A 62 -7.48 -7.26 -5.98
CA GLN A 62 -6.44 -7.88 -6.79
C GLN A 62 -6.18 -6.98 -8.01
N GLN A 63 -4.96 -7.06 -8.57
CA GLN A 63 -4.59 -6.85 -10.00
C GLN A 63 -3.55 -5.76 -10.33
N VAL A 64 -3.44 -4.67 -9.59
CA VAL A 64 -2.48 -3.59 -9.95
C VAL A 64 -1.32 -3.53 -8.98
N TYR A 65 -0.13 -3.15 -9.45
CA TYR A 65 1.08 -3.11 -8.61
C TYR A 65 1.28 -1.76 -7.94
N ALA A 66 1.08 -0.66 -8.67
CA ALA A 66 1.15 0.69 -8.16
C ALA A 66 0.07 1.57 -8.77
N ILE A 67 -0.39 2.56 -8.01
CA ILE A 67 -1.14 3.71 -8.52
C ILE A 67 -0.27 4.92 -8.21
N VAL A 68 0.07 5.71 -9.21
CA VAL A 68 0.99 6.84 -9.08
C VAL A 68 0.39 8.08 -9.70
N ARG A 69 0.83 9.25 -9.24
CA ARG A 69 0.49 10.53 -9.84
C ARG A 69 1.66 11.03 -10.69
N ILE A 70 1.37 11.36 -11.93
CA ILE A 70 2.30 11.96 -12.89
C ILE A 70 1.62 13.19 -13.46
N ASP A 71 2.16 14.37 -13.17
CA ASP A 71 1.54 15.66 -13.46
C ASP A 71 0.07 15.72 -12.98
N ASP A 72 -0.86 15.92 -13.92
CA ASP A 72 -2.31 15.97 -13.73
C ASP A 72 -3.00 14.65 -14.05
N ASN A 73 -2.28 13.52 -13.98
CA ASN A 73 -2.84 12.19 -14.22
C ASN A 73 -2.56 11.22 -13.06
N ILE A 74 -3.50 10.30 -12.87
CA ILE A 74 -3.30 9.07 -12.13
C ILE A 74 -2.96 7.96 -13.13
N VAL A 75 -1.89 7.24 -12.86
CA VAL A 75 -1.36 6.17 -13.71
C VAL A 75 -1.33 4.87 -12.91
N VAL A 76 -1.83 3.82 -13.53
CA VAL A 76 -1.91 2.49 -12.93
C VAL A 76 -0.85 1.59 -13.57
N LEU A 77 0.03 1.06 -12.72
CA LEU A 77 1.18 0.26 -13.13
C LEU A 77 1.00 -1.21 -12.73
N LEU A 78 1.44 -2.11 -13.62
CA LEU A 78 1.68 -3.52 -13.32
C LEU A 78 3.07 -3.74 -12.71
N ALA A 79 3.34 -4.97 -12.27
CA ALA A 79 4.58 -5.32 -11.56
C ALA A 79 5.84 -5.16 -12.41
N ASP A 80 5.69 -5.28 -13.73
CA ASP A 80 6.73 -5.07 -14.73
C ASP A 80 6.84 -3.61 -15.20
N GLY A 81 6.09 -2.69 -14.60
CA GLY A 81 6.10 -1.27 -14.95
C GLY A 81 5.17 -0.90 -16.12
N GLN A 82 4.44 -1.86 -16.73
CA GLN A 82 3.49 -1.53 -17.79
C GLN A 82 2.33 -0.68 -17.27
N VAL A 83 1.95 0.33 -18.07
CA VAL A 83 0.77 1.18 -17.81
C VAL A 83 -0.48 0.49 -18.34
N VAL A 84 -1.47 0.29 -17.46
CA VAL A 84 -2.78 -0.28 -17.85
C VAL A 84 -3.90 0.74 -17.88
N ASN A 85 -3.75 1.85 -17.16
CA ASN A 85 -4.72 2.94 -17.18
C ASN A 85 -4.01 4.28 -16.91
N ARG A 86 -4.49 5.32 -17.58
CA ARG A 86 -4.17 6.71 -17.29
C ARG A 86 -5.46 7.51 -17.27
N THR A 87 -5.74 8.16 -16.15
CA THR A 87 -6.96 8.98 -15.97
C THR A 87 -6.61 10.35 -15.41
N PRO A 88 -7.37 11.41 -15.69
CA PRO A 88 -7.16 12.71 -15.08
C PRO A 88 -7.14 12.63 -13.55
N TYR A 89 -6.19 13.33 -12.94
CA TYR A 89 -6.07 13.41 -11.49
C TYR A 89 -7.29 14.11 -10.90
N GLN A 90 -7.87 13.46 -9.89
CA GLN A 90 -8.88 14.06 -9.03
C GLN A 90 -8.42 13.83 -7.60
N ALA A 91 -8.41 14.92 -6.82
CA ALA A 91 -8.01 14.85 -5.43
C ALA A 91 -8.94 13.90 -4.66
N LEU A 92 -8.34 13.09 -3.78
CA LEU A 92 -9.06 12.18 -2.91
C LEU A 92 -10.00 13.00 -2.00
N PRO A 93 -11.33 12.77 -2.04
CA PRO A 93 -12.26 13.46 -1.14
C PRO A 93 -11.99 13.11 0.33
N ASP A 94 -12.23 14.04 1.24
CA ASP A 94 -12.01 13.85 2.69
C ASP A 94 -12.78 12.67 3.30
N THR A 95 -13.85 12.22 2.64
CA THR A 95 -14.68 11.08 3.06
C THR A 95 -14.13 9.74 2.59
N MET A 96 -13.08 9.73 1.77
CA MET A 96 -12.48 8.56 1.16
C MET A 96 -11.13 8.25 1.81
N SER A 97 -10.77 6.98 1.81
CA SER A 97 -9.58 6.48 2.50
C SER A 97 -8.36 6.39 1.57
N HIS A 98 -8.55 5.98 0.31
CA HIS A 98 -7.46 5.82 -0.66
C HIS A 98 -7.98 5.67 -2.10
N TYR A 99 -7.06 5.53 -3.05
CA TYR A 99 -7.34 5.17 -4.43
C TYR A 99 -7.31 3.65 -4.60
N GLY A 100 -8.17 3.13 -5.47
CA GLY A 100 -8.22 1.74 -5.85
C GLY A 100 -8.24 1.57 -7.37
N TYR A 101 -8.21 0.32 -7.80
CA TYR A 101 -8.45 -0.05 -9.20
C TYR A 101 -9.44 -1.21 -9.23
N TYR A 102 -10.55 -1.00 -9.95
CA TYR A 102 -11.67 -1.94 -10.05
C TYR A 102 -12.24 -1.87 -11.47
N GLU A 103 -12.52 -3.02 -12.09
CA GLU A 103 -13.09 -3.13 -13.44
C GLU A 103 -12.46 -2.16 -14.47
N GLU A 104 -11.13 -2.19 -14.56
CA GLU A 104 -10.34 -1.38 -15.51
C GLU A 104 -10.39 0.14 -15.31
N GLN A 105 -10.88 0.62 -14.16
CA GLN A 105 -10.92 2.04 -13.82
C GLN A 105 -10.34 2.33 -12.44
N VAL A 106 -9.79 3.55 -12.29
CA VAL A 106 -9.38 4.08 -10.99
C VAL A 106 -10.63 4.50 -10.23
N VAL A 107 -10.69 4.14 -8.96
CA VAL A 107 -11.83 4.36 -8.08
C VAL A 107 -11.38 5.00 -6.78
N PHE A 108 -12.28 5.71 -6.12
CA PHE A 108 -12.08 6.07 -4.72
C PHE A 108 -12.54 4.91 -3.83
N VAL A 109 -11.85 4.67 -2.74
CA VAL A 109 -12.21 3.61 -1.80
C VAL A 109 -12.42 4.22 -0.43
N LYS A 110 -13.51 3.84 0.19
CA LYS A 110 -13.84 4.15 1.57
C LYS A 110 -13.76 2.86 2.38
N VAL A 111 -12.92 2.87 3.41
CA VAL A 111 -12.87 1.79 4.40
C VAL A 111 -13.49 2.29 5.69
N ASP A 112 -14.46 1.54 6.19
CA ASP A 112 -14.99 1.68 7.54
C ASP A 112 -14.80 0.38 8.33
N GLU A 113 -15.30 0.35 9.57
CA GLU A 113 -15.06 -0.78 10.48
C GLU A 113 -15.62 -2.11 9.95
N ASN A 114 -16.65 -2.05 9.09
CA ASN A 114 -17.42 -3.22 8.66
C ASN A 114 -17.40 -3.42 7.14
N SER A 115 -16.87 -2.48 6.37
CA SER A 115 -16.95 -2.56 4.92
C SER A 115 -15.82 -1.82 4.21
N GLU A 116 -15.57 -2.27 2.98
CA GLU A 116 -14.76 -1.58 1.99
C GLU A 116 -15.66 -1.28 0.78
N THR A 117 -15.87 -0.01 0.50
CA THR A 117 -16.77 0.46 -0.56
C THR A 117 -15.98 1.22 -1.63
N TYR A 118 -16.22 0.87 -2.89
CA TYR A 118 -15.57 1.41 -4.07
C TYR A 118 -16.52 2.36 -4.79
N TYR A 119 -16.04 3.56 -5.10
CA TYR A 119 -16.80 4.64 -5.72
C TYR A 119 -16.15 5.07 -7.03
N ASP A 120 -16.98 5.31 -8.04
CA ASP A 120 -16.53 5.92 -9.30
C ASP A 120 -16.00 7.33 -9.04
N MET A 121 -14.84 7.66 -9.60
CA MET A 121 -14.19 8.95 -9.35
C MET A 121 -14.97 10.14 -9.93
N ASN A 122 -15.70 9.95 -11.03
CA ASN A 122 -16.35 11.04 -11.76
C ASN A 122 -17.73 11.36 -11.20
N THR A 123 -18.44 10.33 -10.76
CA THR A 123 -19.85 10.40 -10.35
C THR A 123 -20.03 10.28 -8.84
N ASN A 124 -19.02 9.77 -8.12
CA ASN A 124 -19.11 9.36 -6.71
C ASN A 124 -20.23 8.33 -6.45
N GLU A 125 -20.66 7.59 -7.47
CA GLU A 125 -21.60 6.48 -7.31
C GLU A 125 -20.87 5.26 -6.74
N GLU A 126 -21.55 4.54 -5.84
CA GLU A 126 -21.05 3.26 -5.31
C GLU A 126 -21.07 2.20 -6.41
N LEU A 127 -19.91 1.64 -6.70
CA LEU A 127 -19.71 0.60 -7.72
C LEU A 127 -19.78 -0.79 -7.10
N PHE A 128 -19.13 -0.96 -5.95
CA PHE A 128 -19.00 -2.25 -5.31
C PHE A 128 -18.76 -2.08 -3.81
N ARG A 129 -19.24 -3.04 -3.02
CA ARG A 129 -19.07 -3.05 -1.57
C ARG A 129 -18.74 -4.46 -1.10
N ILE A 130 -17.75 -4.54 -0.22
CA ILE A 130 -17.39 -5.74 0.50
C ILE A 130 -17.76 -5.53 1.95
N GLU A 131 -18.60 -6.39 2.49
CA GLU A 131 -18.81 -6.48 3.94
C GLU A 131 -17.66 -7.32 4.54
N MET A 132 -16.94 -6.75 5.48
CA MET A 132 -15.96 -7.46 6.29
C MET A 132 -16.72 -8.14 7.42
N GLY A 133 -16.84 -9.47 7.36
CA GLY A 133 -17.56 -10.23 8.39
C GLY A 133 -16.85 -10.19 9.76
N ASP A 134 -17.66 -10.22 10.82
CA ASP A 134 -17.23 -10.41 12.22
C ASP A 134 -16.46 -11.73 12.46
#